data_AF-A0A293LNK0-F1
#
_entry.id   AF-A0A293LNK0-F1
#
_cell.length_a   1.000
_cell.length_b   1.000
_cell.length_c   1.000
_cell.angle_alpha   90.00
_cell.angle_beta   90.00
_cell.angle_gamma   90.00
#
_symmetry.space_group_name_H-M   'P 1'
#
loop_
_entity.id
_entity.type
_entity.pdbx_description
1 polymer ?
#
loop_
_entity_poly.entity_id
_entity_poly.type
_entity_poly.pdbx_seq_one_letter_code
_entity_poly.pdbx_strand_id
1 'polypeptide(L)'
;MMLQHGLRTCLENLARHLFGPEAEMRWMSTYFPFTHPSWELEVKFRGEWLELLGCGIMEQQILHNAGVEHKVGWAFGVGLERIAMKLYSIPDIRVFWSTDPAFLAQFQHNDPYIPVSFKALSSHPPCLADVSFWVPEGFQEMDFLDLVRTVGGPGPHRRRRPRGEGAEAGRIHPLEDAED
;
A
#
# COMPACT_ATOMS: atom_id res chain seq x y z
N MET A 1 -6.56 29.24 10.35
CA MET A 1 -5.32 29.60 9.63
C MET A 1 -4.05 29.02 10.30
N MET A 2 -3.83 29.22 11.60
CA MET A 2 -2.61 28.74 12.29
C MET A 2 -2.48 27.20 12.36
N LEU A 3 -3.57 26.46 12.61
CA LEU A 3 -3.55 24.98 12.67
C LEU A 3 -3.16 24.33 11.33
N GLN A 4 -3.79 24.77 10.24
CA GLN A 4 -3.50 24.29 8.89
C GLN A 4 -2.05 24.58 8.52
N HIS A 5 -1.54 25.77 8.84
CA HIS A 5 -0.14 26.11 8.62
C HIS A 5 0.78 25.16 9.41
N GLY A 6 0.51 24.94 10.69
CA GLY A 6 1.28 24.01 11.52
C GLY A 6 1.28 22.57 10.98
N LEU A 7 0.12 22.07 10.56
CA LEU A 7 -0.01 20.76 9.90
C LEU A 7 0.85 20.69 8.63
N ARG A 8 0.68 21.65 7.72
CA ARG A 8 1.41 21.64 6.44
C ARG A 8 2.92 21.74 6.64
N THR A 9 3.38 22.66 7.49
CA THR A 9 4.81 22.82 7.78
C THR A 9 5.41 21.55 8.39
N CYS A 10 4.70 20.88 9.30
CA CYS A 10 5.16 19.62 9.89
C CYS A 10 5.34 18.53 8.82
N LEU A 11 4.35 18.36 7.94
CA LEU A 11 4.34 17.30 6.94
C LEU A 11 5.31 17.58 5.77
N GLU A 12 5.46 18.84 5.37
CA GLU A 12 6.49 19.21 4.39
C GLU A 12 7.89 18.96 4.94
N ASN A 13 8.14 19.25 6.22
CA ASN A 13 9.43 18.96 6.86
C ASN A 13 9.71 17.45 6.94
N LEU A 14 8.68 16.64 7.24
CA LEU A 14 8.78 15.19 7.16
C LEU A 14 9.15 14.73 5.74
N ALA A 15 8.47 15.25 4.71
CA ALA A 15 8.77 14.92 3.33
C ALA A 15 10.20 15.33 2.92
N ARG A 16 10.68 16.53 3.30
CA ARG A 16 12.07 16.96 3.04
C ARG A 16 13.08 16.07 3.76
N HIS A 17 12.76 15.62 4.96
CA HIS A 17 13.64 14.73 5.72
C HIS A 17 13.78 13.35 5.04
N LEU A 18 12.68 12.81 4.50
CA LEU A 18 12.67 11.49 3.87
C LEU A 18 13.19 11.49 2.42
N PHE A 19 12.83 12.51 1.63
CA PHE A 19 13.07 12.54 0.18
C PHE A 19 14.13 13.57 -0.24
N GLY A 20 14.69 14.32 0.72
CA GLY A 20 15.72 15.34 0.50
C GLY A 20 15.17 16.77 0.50
N PRO A 21 16.04 17.77 0.70
CA PRO A 21 15.63 19.17 0.86
C PRO A 21 14.91 19.76 -0.37
N GLU A 22 15.23 19.26 -1.56
CA GLU A 22 14.68 19.69 -2.85
C GLU A 22 13.44 18.88 -3.29
N ALA A 23 12.79 18.15 -2.37
CA ALA A 23 11.63 17.34 -2.68
C ALA A 23 10.49 18.20 -3.27
N GLU A 24 10.09 17.89 -4.52
CA GLU A 24 8.95 18.53 -5.19
C GLU A 24 7.65 17.94 -4.60
N MET A 25 6.78 18.81 -4.08
CA MET A 25 5.56 18.41 -3.37
C MET A 25 4.33 19.09 -3.94
N ARG A 26 3.18 18.43 -3.86
CA ARG A 26 1.88 19.03 -4.15
C ARG A 26 0.82 18.63 -3.14
N TRP A 27 -0.03 19.59 -2.80
CA TRP A 27 -1.19 19.38 -1.92
C TRP A 27 -2.43 19.14 -2.76
N MET A 28 -3.10 18.02 -2.55
CA MET A 28 -4.36 17.67 -3.20
C MET A 28 -5.50 17.85 -2.19
N SER A 29 -6.59 18.53 -2.58
CA SER A 29 -7.79 18.57 -1.74
C SER A 29 -8.51 17.23 -1.86
N THR A 30 -8.90 16.65 -0.72
CA THR A 30 -9.61 15.37 -0.66
C THR A 30 -10.70 15.43 0.41
N TYR A 31 -11.42 14.33 0.62
CA TYR A 31 -12.44 14.20 1.65
C TYR A 31 -12.18 12.97 2.50
N PHE A 32 -12.11 13.16 3.81
CA PHE A 32 -12.16 12.09 4.80
C PHE A 32 -13.30 12.37 5.79
N PRO A 33 -14.13 11.39 6.18
CA PRO A 33 -15.26 11.61 7.08
C PRO A 33 -14.90 12.13 8.48
N PHE A 34 -13.62 12.02 8.86
CA PHE A 34 -13.11 12.36 10.19
C PHE A 34 -12.26 13.64 10.22
N THR A 35 -12.06 14.30 9.07
CA THR A 35 -11.34 15.57 9.00
C THR A 35 -11.99 16.53 8.00
N HIS A 36 -12.07 17.81 8.36
CA HIS A 36 -12.50 18.87 7.46
C HIS A 36 -11.85 20.21 7.83
N PRO A 37 -11.23 20.93 6.88
CA PRO A 37 -10.81 20.48 5.54
C PRO A 37 -9.77 19.35 5.56
N SER A 38 -9.68 18.61 4.44
CA SER A 38 -8.81 17.44 4.24
C SER A 38 -7.92 17.58 3.02
N TRP A 39 -6.71 17.02 3.10
CA TRP A 39 -5.71 17.03 2.03
C TRP A 39 -4.90 15.74 1.97
N GLU A 40 -4.43 15.43 0.77
CA GLU A 40 -3.31 14.51 0.56
C GLU A 40 -2.05 15.31 0.22
N LEU A 41 -0.90 14.81 0.70
CA LEU A 41 0.41 15.31 0.30
C LEU A 41 1.04 14.29 -0.64
N GLU A 42 1.41 14.73 -1.83
CA GLU A 42 2.19 13.92 -2.75
C GLU A 42 3.60 14.48 -2.91
N VAL A 43 4.57 13.59 -3.09
CA VAL A 43 5.97 13.92 -3.35
C VAL A 43 6.40 13.30 -4.68
N LYS A 44 7.11 14.04 -5.51
CA LYS A 44 7.67 13.51 -6.75
C LYS A 44 8.99 12.82 -6.44
N PHE A 45 9.06 11.53 -6.74
CA PHE A 45 10.24 10.72 -6.48
C PHE A 45 10.54 9.85 -7.71
N ARG A 46 11.77 9.94 -8.22
CA ARG A 46 12.23 9.19 -9.40
C ARG A 46 11.31 9.33 -10.64
N GLY A 47 10.75 10.52 -10.84
CA GLY A 47 9.89 10.83 -11.98
C GLY A 47 8.41 10.53 -11.81
N GLU A 48 8.01 9.91 -10.70
CA GLU A 48 6.61 9.56 -10.40
C GLU A 48 6.09 10.38 -9.21
N TRP A 49 4.80 10.70 -9.22
CA TRP A 49 4.12 11.25 -8.05
C TRP A 49 3.73 10.12 -7.10
N LEU A 50 4.15 10.25 -5.85
CA LEU A 50 3.85 9.33 -4.77
C LEU A 50 2.93 10.01 -3.76
N GLU A 51 1.71 9.50 -3.61
CA GLU A 51 0.85 9.85 -2.49
C GLU A 51 1.50 9.38 -1.18
N LEU A 52 1.95 10.35 -0.39
CA LEU A 52 2.74 10.14 0.82
C LEU A 52 1.85 9.87 2.03
N LEU A 53 0.81 10.68 2.19
CA LEU A 53 -0.10 10.65 3.33
C LEU A 53 -1.40 11.41 3.05
N GLY A 54 -2.45 11.03 3.78
CA GLY A 54 -3.68 11.81 3.94
C GLY A 54 -3.68 12.54 5.28
N CYS A 55 -4.25 13.74 5.34
CA CYS A 55 -4.31 14.56 6.55
C CYS A 55 -5.49 15.54 6.56
N GLY A 56 -5.72 16.16 7.71
CA GLY A 56 -6.72 17.23 7.80
C GLY A 56 -6.90 17.75 9.22
N ILE A 57 -7.78 18.74 9.35
CA ILE A 57 -8.23 19.24 10.66
C ILE A 57 -9.32 18.31 11.17
N MET A 58 -9.18 17.79 12.39
CA MET A 58 -10.11 16.80 12.93
C MET A 58 -11.52 17.37 13.09
N GLU A 59 -12.52 16.57 12.76
CA GLU A 59 -13.93 16.91 13.02
C GLU A 59 -14.19 17.05 14.52
N GLN A 60 -14.83 18.16 14.93
CA GLN A 60 -15.00 18.49 16.35
C GLN A 60 -15.85 17.45 17.09
N GLN A 61 -16.81 16.83 16.40
CA GLN A 61 -17.65 15.79 16.99
C GLN A 61 -16.82 14.59 17.49
N ILE A 62 -15.72 14.25 16.81
CA ILE A 62 -14.83 13.16 17.23
C ILE A 62 -14.14 13.52 18.54
N LEU A 63 -13.66 14.77 18.66
CA LEU A 63 -13.03 15.28 19.88
C LEU A 63 -14.01 15.35 21.04
N HIS A 64 -15.26 15.77 20.77
CA HIS A 64 -16.33 15.79 21.76
C HIS A 64 -16.62 14.38 22.29
N ASN A 65 -16.82 13.41 21.39
CA ASN A 65 -17.09 12.02 21.76
C ASN A 65 -15.92 11.37 22.53
N ALA A 66 -14.70 11.86 22.35
CA ALA A 66 -13.51 11.41 23.07
C ALA A 66 -13.28 12.15 24.42
N GLY A 67 -14.18 13.04 24.83
CA GLY A 67 -14.08 13.80 26.09
C GLY A 67 -13.03 14.92 26.09
N VAL A 68 -12.58 15.37 24.91
CA VAL A 68 -11.57 16.43 24.73
C VAL A 68 -12.16 17.68 24.07
N GLU A 69 -13.29 18.13 24.62
CA GLU A 69 -14.20 19.11 24.01
C GLU A 69 -13.59 20.50 23.75
N HIS A 70 -12.60 20.91 24.56
CA HIS A 70 -11.97 22.24 24.46
C HIS A 70 -10.69 22.26 23.63
N LYS A 71 -10.47 21.24 22.80
CA LYS A 71 -9.31 21.14 21.92
C LYS A 71 -9.73 21.13 20.47
N VAL A 72 -8.79 21.57 19.64
CA VAL A 72 -8.80 21.48 18.18
C VAL A 72 -7.50 20.81 17.77
N GLY A 73 -7.55 19.95 16.76
CA GLY A 73 -6.42 19.12 16.38
C GLY A 73 -6.35 18.88 14.89
N TRP A 74 -5.19 18.43 14.44
CA TRP A 74 -5.01 17.88 13.10
C TRP A 74 -4.57 16.43 13.23
N ALA A 75 -4.86 15.65 12.22
CA ALA A 75 -4.44 14.26 12.11
C ALA A 75 -3.87 14.00 10.73
N PHE A 76 -2.97 13.04 10.63
CA PHE A 76 -2.47 12.51 9.37
C PHE A 76 -2.26 11.00 9.48
N GLY A 77 -2.40 10.31 8.35
CA GLY A 77 -2.17 8.87 8.21
C GLY A 77 -1.17 8.63 7.10
N VAL A 78 -0.15 7.83 7.40
CA VAL A 78 0.96 7.54 6.49
C VAL A 78 1.04 6.05 6.19
N GLY A 79 1.21 5.69 4.91
CA GLY A 79 1.43 4.31 4.50
C GLY A 79 2.91 3.94 4.58
N LEU A 80 3.34 3.34 5.70
CA LEU A 80 4.76 3.02 5.93
C LEU A 80 5.33 2.09 4.87
N GLU A 81 4.58 1.05 4.47
CA GLU A 81 4.99 0.09 3.46
C GLU A 81 5.20 0.77 2.10
N ARG A 82 4.30 1.68 1.73
CA ARG A 82 4.38 2.43 0.47
C ARG A 82 5.64 3.31 0.43
N ILE A 83 5.92 4.01 1.53
CA ILE A 83 7.15 4.83 1.65
C ILE A 83 8.39 3.94 1.61
N ALA A 84 8.42 2.89 2.42
CA ALA A 84 9.55 1.96 2.50
C ALA A 84 9.84 1.30 1.16
N MET A 85 8.80 0.90 0.41
CA MET A 85 8.95 0.35 -0.94
C MET A 85 9.64 1.31 -1.90
N LYS A 86 9.27 2.61 -1.86
CA LYS A 86 9.89 3.61 -2.72
C LYS A 86 11.31 3.99 -2.26
N LEU A 87 11.51 4.26 -0.96
CA LEU A 87 12.81 4.65 -0.41
C LEU A 87 13.85 3.54 -0.55
N TYR A 88 13.49 2.31 -0.16
CA TYR A 88 14.40 1.17 -0.16
C TYR A 88 14.36 0.37 -1.46
N SER A 89 13.58 0.79 -2.46
CA SER A 89 13.42 0.09 -3.75
C SER A 89 12.92 -1.36 -3.60
N ILE A 90 12.03 -1.60 -2.63
CA ILE A 90 11.41 -2.92 -2.42
C ILE A 90 10.30 -3.09 -3.47
N PRO A 91 10.36 -4.13 -4.33
CA PRO A 91 9.45 -4.26 -5.47
C PRO A 91 8.07 -4.83 -5.10
N ASP A 92 7.93 -5.48 -3.95
CA ASP A 92 6.72 -6.21 -3.58
C ASP A 92 6.49 -6.13 -2.07
N ILE A 93 5.26 -5.75 -1.67
CA ILE A 93 4.85 -5.59 -0.28
C ILE A 93 4.94 -6.91 0.52
N ARG A 94 4.83 -8.06 -0.14
CA ARG A 94 4.92 -9.39 0.50
C ARG A 94 6.28 -9.65 1.12
N VAL A 95 7.33 -8.95 0.65
CA VAL A 95 8.69 -9.09 1.17
C VAL A 95 8.75 -8.69 2.65
N PHE A 96 7.93 -7.75 3.12
CA PHE A 96 7.87 -7.38 4.54
C PHE A 96 7.43 -8.53 5.46
N TRP A 97 6.74 -9.53 4.91
CA TRP A 97 6.28 -10.73 5.62
C TRP A 97 7.17 -11.95 5.34
N SER A 98 8.31 -11.76 4.66
CA SER A 98 9.25 -12.85 4.41
C SER A 98 9.88 -13.34 5.71
N THR A 99 9.96 -14.66 5.88
CA THR A 99 10.72 -15.30 6.96
C THR A 99 12.18 -15.55 6.59
N ASP A 100 12.62 -15.14 5.39
CA ASP A 100 14.01 -15.28 4.96
C ASP A 100 14.91 -14.32 5.77
N PRO A 101 15.86 -14.84 6.58
CA PRO A 101 16.75 -14.00 7.37
C PRO A 101 17.62 -13.07 6.52
N ALA A 102 17.84 -13.38 5.24
CA ALA A 102 18.58 -12.53 4.30
C ALA A 102 17.83 -11.22 3.97
N PHE A 103 16.52 -11.13 4.19
CA PHE A 103 15.80 -9.85 4.13
C PHE A 103 16.19 -8.97 5.32
N LEU A 104 15.98 -9.46 6.54
CA LEU A 104 16.22 -8.69 7.77
C LEU A 104 17.68 -8.26 7.89
N ALA A 105 18.62 -9.10 7.48
CA ALA A 105 20.06 -8.79 7.50
C ALA A 105 20.42 -7.53 6.68
N GLN A 106 19.64 -7.16 5.67
CA GLN A 106 19.89 -5.96 4.85
C GLN A 106 19.52 -4.65 5.57
N PHE A 107 18.74 -4.72 6.66
CA PHE A 107 18.27 -3.56 7.42
C PHE A 107 18.83 -3.51 8.85
N GLN A 108 19.69 -4.47 9.23
CA GLN A 108 20.35 -4.50 10.54
C GLN A 108 21.50 -3.50 10.59
N HIS A 109 21.17 -2.24 10.86
CA HIS A 109 22.14 -1.16 11.09
C HIS A 109 21.83 -0.42 12.39
N ASN A 110 22.89 0.05 13.08
CA ASN A 110 22.74 0.82 14.32
C ASN A 110 22.36 2.29 14.06
N ASP A 111 22.49 2.76 12.83
CA ASP A 111 22.18 4.13 12.41
C ASP A 111 20.96 4.11 11.47
N PRO A 112 19.82 4.72 11.86
CA PRO A 112 18.60 4.74 11.05
C PRO A 112 18.70 5.63 9.81
N TYR A 113 19.75 6.45 9.68
CA TYR A 113 19.94 7.38 8.56
C TYR A 113 20.82 6.81 7.43
N ILE A 114 21.33 5.58 7.58
CA ILE A 114 22.11 4.94 6.52
C ILE A 114 21.19 4.68 5.32
N PRO A 115 21.57 5.13 4.10
CA PRO A 115 20.81 4.84 2.91
C PRO A 115 20.90 3.34 2.59
N VAL A 116 19.78 2.65 2.71
CA VAL A 116 19.66 1.23 2.36
C VAL A 116 18.97 1.11 1.00
N SER A 117 19.47 0.21 0.15
CA SER A 117 18.80 -0.18 -1.08
C SER A 117 18.63 -1.69 -1.07
N PHE A 118 17.38 -2.14 -1.12
CA PHE A 118 17.04 -3.55 -1.09
C PHE A 118 17.66 -4.28 -2.28
N LYS A 119 18.28 -5.43 -1.99
CA LYS A 119 18.77 -6.40 -2.96
C LYS A 119 17.79 -7.57 -3.00
N ALA A 120 17.23 -7.81 -4.18
CA ALA A 120 16.28 -8.88 -4.40
C ALA A 120 16.83 -10.24 -3.93
N LEU A 121 15.99 -10.97 -3.21
CA LEU A 121 16.23 -12.37 -2.87
C LEU A 121 16.05 -13.27 -4.11
N SER A 122 16.50 -14.52 -4.02
CA SER A 122 16.40 -15.49 -5.11
C SER A 122 14.99 -15.55 -5.72
N SER A 123 14.89 -15.19 -6.99
CA SER A 123 13.63 -15.15 -7.72
C SER A 123 13.37 -16.49 -8.41
N HIS A 124 12.19 -17.05 -8.18
CA HIS A 124 11.70 -18.21 -8.94
C HIS A 124 10.75 -17.70 -10.02
N PRO A 125 10.77 -18.28 -11.24
CA PRO A 125 9.88 -17.84 -12.30
C PRO A 125 8.40 -18.01 -11.90
N PRO A 126 7.52 -17.08 -12.28
CA PRO A 126 6.09 -17.20 -12.00
C PRO A 126 5.50 -18.43 -12.71
N CYS A 127 4.54 -19.09 -12.06
CA CYS A 127 3.72 -20.13 -12.67
C CYS A 127 2.31 -19.58 -12.83
N LEU A 128 1.94 -19.21 -14.05
CA LEU A 128 0.60 -18.72 -14.37
C LEU A 128 -0.36 -19.91 -14.50
N ALA A 129 -1.56 -19.75 -13.96
CA ALA A 129 -2.66 -20.70 -14.07
C ALA A 129 -3.98 -19.92 -14.04
N ASP A 130 -4.84 -20.21 -15.02
CA ASP A 130 -6.15 -19.58 -15.14
C ASP A 130 -7.21 -20.46 -14.47
N VAL A 131 -8.21 -19.81 -13.86
CA VAL A 131 -9.33 -20.47 -13.17
C VAL A 131 -10.62 -19.78 -13.61
N SER A 132 -11.64 -20.57 -13.94
CA SER A 132 -12.97 -20.08 -14.30
C SER A 132 -14.03 -20.95 -13.61
N PHE A 133 -15.09 -20.32 -13.10
CA PHE A 133 -16.20 -20.99 -12.43
C PHE A 133 -17.48 -20.19 -12.59
N TRP A 134 -18.63 -20.87 -12.49
CA TRP A 134 -19.93 -20.22 -12.45
C TRP A 134 -20.11 -19.47 -11.13
N VAL A 135 -20.62 -18.24 -11.22
CA VAL A 135 -20.74 -17.34 -10.09
C VAL A 135 -22.14 -17.48 -9.46
N PRO A 136 -22.26 -17.77 -8.15
CA PRO A 136 -23.56 -17.81 -7.48
C PRO A 136 -24.14 -16.41 -7.28
N GLU A 137 -25.45 -16.32 -7.03
CA GLU A 137 -26.10 -15.07 -6.66
C GLU A 137 -25.49 -14.52 -5.35
N GLY A 138 -25.16 -13.23 -5.34
CA GLY A 138 -24.54 -12.55 -4.18
C GLY A 138 -23.02 -12.64 -4.07
N PHE A 139 -22.32 -13.28 -5.03
CA PHE A 139 -20.86 -13.36 -5.02
C PHE A 139 -20.16 -12.00 -4.94
N GLN A 140 -19.17 -11.89 -4.06
CA GLN A 140 -18.26 -10.75 -3.98
C GLN A 140 -16.85 -11.17 -4.40
N GLU A 141 -16.20 -10.39 -5.27
CA GLU A 141 -14.84 -10.67 -5.74
C GLU A 141 -13.84 -10.79 -4.57
N MET A 142 -14.04 -10.01 -3.50
CA MET A 142 -13.17 -10.07 -2.32
C MET A 142 -13.20 -11.42 -1.61
N ASP A 143 -14.33 -12.14 -1.63
CA ASP A 143 -14.41 -13.48 -1.03
C ASP A 143 -13.46 -14.45 -1.74
N PHE A 144 -13.39 -14.36 -3.07
CA PHE A 144 -12.46 -15.16 -3.87
C PHE A 144 -11.01 -14.76 -3.62
N LEU A 145 -10.70 -13.45 -3.56
CA LEU A 145 -9.35 -12.97 -3.28
C LEU A 145 -8.87 -13.38 -1.88
N ASP A 146 -9.75 -13.39 -0.89
CA ASP A 146 -9.44 -13.85 0.47
C ASP A 146 -9.26 -15.36 0.55
N LEU A 147 -10.04 -16.13 -0.21
CA LEU A 147 -9.80 -17.56 -0.38
C LEU A 147 -8.42 -17.83 -1.00
N VAL A 148 -8.06 -17.08 -2.06
CA VAL A 148 -6.75 -17.19 -2.71
C VAL A 148 -5.62 -16.85 -1.73
N ARG A 149 -5.77 -15.80 -0.92
CA ARG A 149 -4.79 -15.46 0.14
C ARG A 149 -4.66 -16.57 1.17
N THR A 150 -5.78 -17.15 1.60
CA THR A 150 -5.84 -18.22 2.61
C THR A 150 -5.18 -19.51 2.11
N VAL A 151 -5.49 -19.93 0.89
CA VAL A 151 -4.99 -21.20 0.34
C VAL A 151 -3.58 -21.04 -0.27
N GLY A 152 -3.34 -19.91 -0.93
CA GLY A 152 -2.09 -19.59 -1.63
C GLY A 152 -0.96 -19.15 -0.70
N GLY A 153 -1.29 -18.49 0.41
CA GLY A 153 -0.32 -17.99 1.38
C GLY A 153 0.46 -16.75 0.92
N PRO A 154 1.40 -16.25 1.75
CA PRO A 154 2.05 -14.95 1.57
C PRO A 154 3.18 -14.92 0.53
N GLY A 155 3.51 -16.02 -0.16
CA GLY A 155 4.63 -15.98 -1.10
C GLY A 155 4.77 -17.15 -2.07
N PRO A 156 5.59 -16.99 -3.13
CA PRO A 156 5.74 -17.92 -4.26
C PRO A 156 6.51 -19.21 -3.93
N HIS A 157 6.78 -19.50 -2.65
CA HIS A 157 7.72 -20.54 -2.19
C HIS A 157 7.10 -21.93 -2.00
N ARG A 158 6.04 -22.28 -2.74
CA ARG A 158 5.62 -23.69 -2.80
C ARG A 158 6.56 -24.46 -3.74
N ARG A 159 7.48 -25.24 -3.15
CA ARG A 159 8.12 -26.36 -3.85
C ARG A 159 7.01 -27.23 -4.44
N ARG A 160 7.03 -27.46 -5.76
CA ARG A 160 6.06 -28.31 -6.46
C ARG A 160 5.96 -29.67 -5.75
N ARG A 161 4.74 -30.11 -5.43
CA ARG A 161 4.43 -31.55 -5.49
C ARG A 161 4.41 -31.95 -6.97
N PRO A 162 4.87 -33.16 -7.33
CA PRO A 162 4.86 -33.61 -8.72
C PRO A 162 3.42 -33.56 -9.27
N ARG A 163 3.25 -33.00 -10.49
CA ARG A 163 1.95 -32.94 -11.17
C ARG A 163 1.51 -34.37 -11.52
N GLY A 164 0.32 -34.76 -11.06
CA GLY A 164 -0.50 -35.74 -11.76
C GLY A 164 -1.16 -35.06 -12.98
N GLU A 165 -1.24 -35.80 -14.08
CA GLU A 165 -1.76 -35.36 -15.37
C GLU A 165 -3.25 -35.01 -15.33
N GLY A 166 -3.66 -34.02 -16.14
CA GLY A 166 -5.06 -33.85 -16.57
C GLY A 166 -5.70 -32.52 -16.20
N ALA A 167 -5.58 -31.52 -17.08
CA ALA A 167 -6.62 -30.53 -17.39
C ALA A 167 -6.15 -29.65 -18.57
N GLU A 168 -6.81 -29.77 -19.73
CA GLU A 168 -6.63 -28.89 -20.89
C GLU A 168 -7.17 -27.49 -20.63
N ALA A 169 -6.42 -26.47 -21.03
CA ALA A 169 -6.78 -25.06 -20.93
C ALA A 169 -7.50 -24.61 -22.22
N GLY A 170 -8.80 -24.31 -22.13
CA GLY A 170 -9.55 -23.60 -23.17
C GLY A 170 -9.43 -22.08 -22.98
N ARG A 171 -9.11 -21.35 -24.07
CA ARG A 171 -9.24 -19.89 -24.12
C ARG A 171 -10.72 -19.49 -24.07
N ILE A 172 -11.03 -18.41 -23.37
CA ILE A 172 -12.35 -17.76 -23.40
C ILE A 172 -12.23 -16.32 -23.91
N HIS A 173 -13.06 -16.01 -24.90
CA HIS A 173 -13.49 -14.67 -25.27
C HIS A 173 -14.79 -14.34 -24.52
N PRO A 174 -15.14 -13.06 -24.32
CA PRO A 174 -16.45 -12.68 -23.80
C PRO A 174 -17.54 -13.20 -24.75
N LEU A 175 -18.57 -13.87 -24.21
CA LEU A 175 -19.82 -14.10 -24.93
C LEU A 175 -20.60 -12.78 -24.88
N GLU A 176 -20.66 -12.07 -26.00
CA GLU A 176 -21.65 -11.01 -26.19
C GLU A 176 -23.03 -11.67 -26.32
N ASP A 177 -24.00 -11.08 -25.63
CA ASP A 177 -25.39 -11.54 -25.59
C ASP A 177 -25.95 -11.68 -27.01
N ALA A 178 -26.39 -12.88 -27.36
CA ALA A 178 -27.19 -13.10 -28.54
C ALA A 178 -28.61 -12.55 -28.26
N GLU A 179 -28.93 -11.39 -28.84
CA GLU A 179 -30.30 -10.94 -28.97
C GLU A 179 -31.04 -11.84 -29.99
N ASP A 180 -32.26 -12.24 -29.63
CA ASP A 180 -33.18 -13.10 -30.40
C ASP A 180 -33.55 -12.56 -31.79
#